data_AF-A0A7Y3WX81-F1
#
_entry.id   AF-A0A7Y3WX81-F1
#
_cell.length_a   1.000
_cell.length_b   1.000
_cell.length_c   1.000
_cell.angle_alpha   90.00
_cell.angle_beta   90.00
_cell.angle_gamma   90.00
#
_symmetry.space_group_name_H-M   'P 1'
#
loop_
_entity.id
_entity.type
_entity.pdbx_description
1 polymer ?
#
loop_
_entity_poly.entity_id
_entity_poly.type
_entity_poly.pdbx_seq_one_letter_code
_entity_poly.pdbx_strand_id
1 'polypeptide(L)'
;MIGEKDSALIIYNSPVSFVLMGPGRVHRRVLARSAHENLDLIGLDSRSSFVFSRSISTKIRRMFGFNRDLDALVVRTKSAFIEADDVKDARKTHLTFAWRGLASISDLERLEVLFDETAGDMVSAMQSESVSGLEWQLSQLIHNCRFATERVKDRLIYLRSAFLFIIFLYMMTFIYLFDSSFFKSGGGF
;
A
#
# COMPACT_ATOMS: atom_id res chain seq x y z
N MET A 1 30.45 22.51 12.08
CA MET A 1 30.30 22.42 10.62
C MET A 1 30.04 20.97 10.27
N ILE A 2 28.78 20.59 10.04
CA ILE A 2 28.36 19.20 9.83
C ILE A 2 27.97 19.08 8.35
N GLY A 3 28.82 18.42 7.58
CA GLY A 3 28.63 18.19 6.15
C GLY A 3 27.47 17.22 5.90
N GLU A 4 26.41 17.75 5.31
CA GLU A 4 25.88 17.34 4.01
C GLU A 4 26.30 15.93 3.51
N LYS A 5 25.73 14.89 4.11
CA LYS A 5 25.60 13.58 3.47
C LYS A 5 24.36 12.82 3.98
N ASP A 6 23.21 13.51 4.06
CA ASP A 6 21.89 12.87 4.24
C ASP A 6 21.48 12.17 2.93
N SER A 7 22.24 11.15 2.54
CA SER A 7 21.91 10.32 1.38
C SER A 7 20.90 9.29 1.87
N ALA A 8 19.63 9.45 1.51
CA ALA A 8 18.61 8.44 1.80
C ALA A 8 19.07 7.07 1.29
N LEU A 9 18.85 6.01 2.08
CA LEU A 9 19.15 4.63 1.66
C LEU A 9 18.26 4.29 0.45
N ILE A 10 18.88 3.87 -0.65
CA ILE A 10 18.17 3.49 -1.88
C ILE A 10 18.20 1.97 -2.03
N ILE A 11 17.04 1.33 -1.95
CA ILE A 11 16.88 -0.11 -2.16
C ILE A 11 16.48 -0.38 -3.62
N TYR A 12 17.39 -0.98 -4.39
CA TYR A 12 17.17 -1.22 -5.82
C TYR A 12 16.15 -2.33 -6.09
N ASN A 13 16.31 -3.49 -5.46
CA ASN A 13 15.50 -4.67 -5.76
C ASN A 13 14.29 -4.82 -4.83
N SER A 14 13.57 -3.73 -4.57
CA SER A 14 12.36 -3.78 -3.73
C SER A 14 11.16 -4.28 -4.53
N PRO A 15 10.39 -5.28 -4.03
CA PRO A 15 9.17 -5.76 -4.68
C PRO A 15 8.00 -4.76 -4.60
N VAL A 16 8.12 -3.72 -3.78
CA VAL A 16 7.11 -2.65 -3.64
C VAL A 16 7.79 -1.28 -3.71
N SER A 17 7.11 -0.30 -4.31
CA SER A 17 7.55 1.10 -4.27
C SER A 17 7.25 1.66 -2.88
N PHE A 18 8.27 2.10 -2.13
CA PHE A 18 8.11 2.52 -0.74
C PHE A 18 9.02 3.69 -0.37
N VAL A 19 8.64 4.36 0.72
CA VAL A 19 9.38 5.43 1.37
C VAL A 19 9.26 5.27 2.90
N LEU A 20 10.40 5.26 3.58
CA LEU A 20 10.50 5.43 5.02
C LEU A 20 10.91 6.87 5.31
N MET A 21 10.07 7.59 6.05
CA MET A 21 10.36 8.93 6.55
C MET A 21 10.54 8.90 8.06
N GLY A 22 11.42 9.75 8.53
CA GLY A 22 11.68 9.91 9.93
C GLY A 22 11.78 11.37 10.37
N PRO A 23 11.98 11.55 11.68
CA PRO A 23 12.30 12.85 12.26
C PRO A 23 13.52 13.50 11.60
N GLY A 24 13.43 14.80 11.32
CA GLY A 24 14.55 15.66 10.92
C GLY A 24 14.48 17.01 11.63
N ARG A 25 15.57 17.79 11.60
CA ARG A 25 15.69 19.05 12.37
C ARG A 25 14.65 20.11 11.98
N VAL A 26 14.42 20.29 10.68
CA VAL A 26 13.52 21.33 10.14
C VAL A 26 12.32 20.70 9.43
N HIS A 27 12.56 19.66 8.63
CA HIS A 27 11.54 18.91 7.91
C HIS A 27 11.72 17.41 8.12
N ARG A 28 10.69 16.62 7.84
CA ARG A 28 10.82 15.16 7.80
C ARG A 28 11.88 14.80 6.77
N ARG A 29 12.72 13.83 7.11
CA ARG A 29 13.76 13.34 6.20
C ARG A 29 13.39 11.96 5.68
N VAL A 30 13.71 11.71 4.42
CA VAL A 30 13.62 10.38 3.83
C VAL A 30 14.82 9.58 4.33
N LEU A 31 14.55 8.51 5.06
CA LEU A 31 15.56 7.62 5.61
C LEU A 31 15.91 6.51 4.62
N ALA A 32 14.89 5.93 4.01
CA ALA A 32 15.03 4.90 2.99
C ALA A 32 13.94 5.02 1.93
N ARG A 33 14.23 4.63 0.70
CA ARG A 33 13.26 4.56 -0.40
C ARG A 33 13.61 3.47 -1.39
N SER A 34 12.61 2.98 -2.12
CA SER A 34 12.85 2.15 -3.31
C SER A 34 13.50 2.97 -4.42
N ALA A 35 14.32 2.32 -5.26
CA ALA A 35 14.90 2.95 -6.45
C ALA A 35 13.87 3.14 -7.58
N HIS A 36 12.87 2.27 -7.64
CA HIS A 36 11.84 2.28 -8.67
C HIS A 36 10.59 3.05 -8.20
N GLU A 37 10.07 3.90 -9.09
CA GLU A 37 8.92 4.81 -8.92
C GLU A 37 9.03 5.82 -7.77
N ASN A 38 8.95 7.11 -8.11
CA ASN A 38 8.87 8.18 -7.11
C ASN A 38 7.47 8.22 -6.51
N LEU A 39 7.29 7.66 -5.31
CA LEU A 39 6.12 7.97 -4.48
C LEU A 39 6.04 9.49 -4.33
N ASP A 40 4.89 10.09 -4.63
CA ASP A 40 4.70 11.53 -4.48
C ASP A 40 4.77 11.91 -3.00
N LEU A 41 5.92 12.43 -2.59
CA LEU A 41 6.22 12.83 -1.22
C LEU A 41 5.41 14.05 -0.79
N ILE A 42 4.96 14.88 -1.73
CA ILE A 42 4.28 16.15 -1.48
C ILE A 42 2.90 15.88 -0.82
N GLY A 43 2.24 14.80 -1.22
CA GLY A 43 0.95 14.37 -0.64
C GLY A 43 1.05 13.61 0.69
N LEU A 44 2.24 13.11 1.07
CA LEU A 44 2.43 12.33 2.29
C LEU A 44 2.53 13.21 3.56
N ASP A 45 3.03 14.45 3.41
CA ASP A 45 3.30 15.37 4.52
C ASP A 45 2.11 16.33 4.80
N SER A 46 1.20 16.48 3.83
CA SER A 46 -0.03 17.24 4.01
C SER A 46 -1.05 16.47 4.87
N ARG A 47 -0.97 16.70 6.18
CA ARG A 47 -2.06 16.59 7.19
C ARG A 47 -2.93 15.32 7.14
N SER A 48 -2.72 14.43 8.12
CA SER A 48 -3.77 13.90 9.03
C SER A 48 -5.12 13.40 8.47
N SER A 49 -5.22 13.08 7.18
CA SER A 49 -6.51 12.79 6.52
C SER A 49 -6.47 11.64 5.51
N PHE A 50 -5.35 10.93 5.40
CA PHE A 50 -5.38 9.54 4.91
C PHE A 50 -5.81 8.56 6.03
N VAL A 51 -6.69 9.00 6.94
CA VAL A 51 -7.69 8.09 7.50
C VAL A 51 -8.56 7.71 6.33
N PHE A 52 -8.18 6.61 5.65
CA PHE A 52 -8.91 6.10 4.50
C PHE A 52 -8.96 7.15 3.37
N SER A 53 -8.18 6.94 2.30
CA SER A 53 -8.73 7.23 0.97
C SER A 53 -9.95 6.31 0.79
N ARG A 54 -11.05 6.70 1.45
CA ARG A 54 -12.42 6.33 1.14
C ARG A 54 -12.75 7.12 -0.10
N SER A 55 -11.96 6.89 -1.16
CA SER A 55 -12.45 7.14 -2.49
C SER A 55 -13.60 6.16 -2.69
N ILE A 56 -14.77 6.69 -2.36
CA ILE A 56 -16.12 6.28 -2.74
C ILE A 56 -16.26 6.34 -4.28
N SER A 57 -15.16 6.47 -5.05
CA SER A 57 -15.13 6.10 -6.46
C SER A 57 -15.21 4.57 -6.61
N THR A 58 -16.45 4.09 -6.46
CA THR A 58 -17.08 2.92 -7.09
C THR A 58 -16.38 1.58 -6.85
N LYS A 59 -16.93 0.79 -5.91
CA LYS A 59 -16.71 -0.67 -5.79
C LYS A 59 -16.76 -1.39 -7.15
N ILE A 60 -17.57 -0.87 -8.07
CA ILE A 60 -17.70 -1.29 -9.46
C ILE A 60 -16.38 -1.06 -10.24
N ARG A 61 -15.82 0.15 -10.23
CA ARG A 61 -14.54 0.45 -10.89
C ARG A 61 -13.37 -0.31 -10.26
N ARG A 62 -13.46 -0.69 -8.97
CA ARG A 62 -12.54 -1.67 -8.34
C ARG A 62 -12.64 -3.07 -8.92
N MET A 63 -13.84 -3.55 -9.26
CA MET A 63 -14.03 -4.88 -9.85
C MET A 63 -13.59 -4.95 -11.32
N PHE A 64 -13.70 -3.86 -12.09
CA PHE A 64 -13.38 -3.86 -13.52
C PHE A 64 -11.92 -3.55 -13.87
N GLY A 65 -11.05 -3.29 -12.89
CA GLY A 65 -9.60 -3.23 -13.11
C GLY A 65 -9.13 -2.17 -14.11
N PHE A 66 -9.92 -1.12 -14.38
CA PHE A 66 -9.48 -0.01 -15.21
C PHE A 66 -8.33 0.72 -14.51
N ASN A 67 -7.13 0.64 -15.11
CA ASN A 67 -5.88 1.31 -14.76
C ASN A 67 -5.88 1.96 -13.38
N ARG A 68 -5.44 1.18 -12.39
CA ARG A 68 -5.08 1.76 -11.11
C ARG A 68 -3.60 2.04 -11.10
N ASP A 69 -3.29 3.31 -11.19
CA ASP A 69 -2.26 3.83 -10.32
C ASP A 69 -2.59 3.36 -8.90
N LEU A 70 -1.78 2.43 -8.38
CA LEU A 70 -1.88 1.97 -7.00
C LEU A 70 -1.75 3.20 -6.10
N ASP A 71 -2.66 3.36 -5.15
CA ASP A 71 -2.62 4.48 -4.21
C ASP A 71 -1.48 4.27 -3.19
N ALA A 72 -0.98 5.37 -2.63
CA ALA A 72 -0.06 5.31 -1.50
C ALA A 72 -0.81 4.93 -0.22
N LEU A 73 -0.36 3.88 0.45
CA LEU A 73 -0.77 3.45 1.77
C LEU A 73 0.28 3.92 2.78
N VAL A 74 -0.18 4.33 3.97
CA VAL A 74 0.68 4.96 4.98
C VAL A 74 0.42 4.30 6.33
N VAL A 75 1.50 3.95 7.01
CA VAL A 75 1.55 3.39 8.35
C VAL A 75 2.50 4.25 9.18
N ARG A 76 2.15 4.50 10.45
CA ARG A 76 2.90 5.39 11.35
C ARG A 76 3.13 4.71 12.67
N THR A 77 4.26 5.01 13.29
CA THR A 77 4.50 4.53 14.64
C THR A 77 3.67 5.28 15.67
N LYS A 78 3.16 4.59 16.68
CA LYS A 78 2.46 5.17 17.83
C LYS A 78 3.44 5.85 18.79
N SER A 79 4.60 5.24 18.98
CA SER A 79 5.63 5.76 19.88
C SER A 79 6.39 6.93 19.26
N ALA A 80 6.69 7.94 20.08
CA ALA A 80 7.57 9.04 19.72
C ALA A 80 9.03 8.59 19.91
N PHE A 81 9.87 8.83 18.91
CA PHE A 81 11.29 8.46 18.89
C PHE A 81 12.24 9.67 19.03
N ILE A 82 11.72 10.86 19.38
CA ILE A 82 12.52 12.03 19.78
C ILE A 82 12.29 12.35 21.27
N GLU A 83 13.37 12.60 22.01
CA GLU A 83 13.34 13.20 23.35
C GLU A 83 12.99 14.71 23.33
N ALA A 84 11.84 15.00 23.92
CA ALA A 84 11.54 16.05 24.90
C ALA A 84 11.58 17.57 24.59
N ASP A 85 12.27 18.13 23.59
CA ASP A 85 12.36 19.62 23.52
C ASP A 85 11.47 20.33 22.47
N ASP A 86 10.87 19.61 21.52
CA ASP A 86 10.02 20.22 20.46
C ASP A 86 8.67 19.49 20.28
N VAL A 87 8.04 19.16 21.41
CA VAL A 87 6.80 18.34 21.53
C VAL A 87 5.56 18.99 20.88
N LYS A 88 5.67 20.20 20.32
CA LYS A 88 4.53 20.90 19.71
C LYS A 88 4.14 20.35 18.32
N ASP A 89 5.00 19.57 17.65
CA ASP A 89 4.68 19.00 16.33
C ASP A 89 4.85 17.48 16.29
N ALA A 90 3.73 16.74 16.38
CA ALA A 90 3.67 15.29 16.24
C ALA A 90 4.24 14.78 14.90
N ARG A 91 4.41 15.64 13.89
CA ARG A 91 5.07 15.26 12.62
C ARG A 91 6.55 14.97 12.79
N LYS A 92 7.16 15.53 13.84
CA LYS A 92 8.59 15.40 14.12
C LYS A 92 8.91 14.23 15.03
N THR A 93 7.93 13.51 15.59
CA THR A 93 8.21 12.52 16.63
C THR A 93 8.14 11.08 16.15
N HIS A 94 7.51 10.81 15.01
CA HIS A 94 7.21 9.44 14.57
C HIS A 94 7.93 9.04 13.29
N LEU A 95 8.17 7.74 13.14
CA LEU A 95 8.51 7.15 11.85
C LEU A 95 7.22 6.97 11.05
N THR A 96 7.32 7.21 9.74
CA THR A 96 6.23 6.96 8.79
C THR A 96 6.76 6.06 7.69
N PHE A 97 6.07 4.95 7.46
CA PHE A 97 6.30 4.09 6.32
C PHE A 97 5.15 4.24 5.33
N ALA A 98 5.48 4.51 4.07
CA ALA A 98 4.51 4.59 2.99
C ALA A 98 4.90 3.65 1.86
N TRP A 99 3.93 2.97 1.27
CA TRP A 99 4.16 2.13 0.09
C TRP A 99 3.00 2.24 -0.88
N ARG A 100 3.29 1.92 -2.14
CA ARG A 100 2.31 1.88 -3.21
C ARG A 100 1.74 0.47 -3.32
N GLY A 101 0.44 0.30 -3.06
CA GLY A 101 -0.13 -1.05 -3.02
C GLY A 101 -1.60 -1.13 -2.65
N LEU A 102 -2.02 -2.34 -2.29
CA LEU A 102 -3.37 -2.64 -1.81
C LEU A 102 -3.26 -3.35 -0.46
N ALA A 103 -4.16 -3.04 0.47
CA ALA A 103 -4.23 -3.74 1.75
C ALA A 103 -5.67 -3.75 2.24
N SER A 104 -6.05 -4.81 2.96
CA SER A 104 -7.26 -4.79 3.76
C SER A 104 -7.05 -3.99 5.04
N ILE A 105 -8.13 -3.61 5.72
CA ILE A 105 -8.04 -2.90 7.01
C ILE A 105 -7.26 -3.72 8.04
N SER A 106 -7.54 -5.03 8.11
CA SER A 106 -6.82 -5.94 9.00
C SER A 106 -5.34 -6.09 8.65
N ASP A 107 -4.97 -6.02 7.36
CA ASP A 107 -3.56 -6.05 6.98
C ASP A 107 -2.86 -4.74 7.37
N LEU A 108 -3.53 -3.60 7.27
CA LEU A 108 -3.00 -2.30 7.72
C LEU A 108 -2.77 -2.30 9.23
N GLU A 109 -3.75 -2.72 10.02
CA GLU A 109 -3.63 -2.81 11.48
C GLU A 109 -2.47 -3.75 11.89
N ARG A 110 -2.32 -4.88 11.20
CA ARG A 110 -1.21 -5.81 11.44
C ARG A 110 0.14 -5.18 11.07
N LEU A 111 0.21 -4.45 9.97
CA LEU A 111 1.42 -3.75 9.53
C LEU A 111 1.78 -2.61 10.49
N GLU A 112 0.80 -1.90 11.05
CA GLU A 112 1.01 -0.88 12.09
C GLU A 112 1.66 -1.49 13.33
N VAL A 113 1.14 -2.62 13.82
CA VAL A 113 1.72 -3.34 14.97
C VAL A 113 3.14 -3.80 14.67
N LEU A 114 3.37 -4.44 13.52
CA LEU A 114 4.70 -4.87 13.11
C LEU A 114 5.68 -3.70 13.00
N PHE A 115 5.23 -2.57 12.48
CA PHE A 115 6.05 -1.38 12.34
C PHE A 115 6.40 -0.77 13.70
N ASP A 116 5.45 -0.73 14.63
CA ASP A 116 5.70 -0.29 16.01
C ASP A 116 6.74 -1.18 16.71
N GLU A 117 6.65 -2.50 16.54
CA GLU A 117 7.58 -3.48 17.13
C GLU A 117 9.01 -3.33 16.58
N THR A 118 9.14 -3.13 15.27
CA THR A 118 10.45 -3.03 14.59
C THR A 118 11.05 -1.63 14.61
N ALA A 119 10.27 -0.61 14.94
CA ALA A 119 10.72 0.78 14.91
C ALA A 119 11.87 1.08 15.87
N GLY A 120 11.89 0.47 17.07
CA GLY A 120 13.01 0.61 18.02
C GLY A 120 14.33 0.10 17.45
N ASP A 121 14.30 -1.04 16.79
CA ASP A 121 15.47 -1.64 16.12
C ASP A 121 15.91 -0.79 14.92
N MET A 122 14.97 -0.25 14.15
CA MET A 122 15.27 0.67 13.05
C MET A 122 15.96 1.94 13.55
N VAL A 123 15.50 2.52 14.66
CA VAL A 123 16.13 3.69 15.28
C VAL A 123 17.54 3.35 15.76
N SER A 124 17.72 2.20 16.41
CA SER A 124 19.03 1.74 16.87
C SER A 124 20.00 1.50 15.70
N ALA A 125 19.52 0.92 14.60
CA ALA A 125 20.29 0.75 13.38
C ALA A 125 20.69 2.09 12.74
N MET A 126 19.79 3.08 12.74
CA MET A 126 20.10 4.43 12.26
C MET A 126 21.13 5.16 13.13
N GLN A 127 21.03 5.04 14.45
CA GLN A 127 21.99 5.66 15.38
C GLN A 127 23.38 5.03 15.29
N SER A 128 23.45 3.73 15.04
CA SER A 128 24.70 2.98 14.84
C SER A 128 25.23 3.04 13.40
N GLU A 129 24.60 3.81 12.51
CA GLU A 129 24.92 3.89 11.08
C GLU A 129 24.98 2.51 10.38
N SER A 130 24.27 1.53 10.92
CA SER A 130 24.24 0.15 10.42
C SER A 130 23.23 0.02 9.29
N VAL A 131 23.71 0.21 8.05
CA VAL A 131 22.89 0.05 6.83
C VAL A 131 22.27 -1.34 6.76
N SER A 132 23.06 -2.39 6.98
CA SER A 132 22.59 -3.78 6.93
C SER A 132 21.50 -4.06 7.98
N GLY A 133 21.62 -3.47 9.17
CA GLY A 133 20.61 -3.60 10.21
C GLY A 133 19.29 -2.96 9.81
N LEU A 134 19.34 -1.75 9.24
CA LEU A 134 18.16 -1.06 8.74
C LEU A 134 17.52 -1.80 7.56
N GLU A 135 18.32 -2.31 6.63
CA GLU A 135 17.86 -3.13 5.49
C GLU A 135 17.15 -4.40 5.96
N TRP A 136 17.69 -5.08 6.97
CA TRP A 136 17.08 -6.30 7.52
C TRP A 136 15.68 -6.01 8.07
N GLN A 137 15.55 -4.97 8.90
CA GLN A 137 14.28 -4.56 9.49
C GLN A 137 13.28 -4.11 8.42
N LEU A 138 13.73 -3.34 7.42
CA LEU A 138 12.90 -2.93 6.29
C LEU A 138 12.46 -4.11 5.44
N SER A 139 13.30 -5.11 5.24
CA SER A 139 12.99 -6.27 4.40
C SER A 139 11.74 -7.02 4.89
N GLN A 140 11.59 -7.18 6.21
CA GLN A 140 10.44 -7.82 6.81
C GLN A 140 9.15 -7.01 6.58
N LEU A 141 9.23 -5.68 6.72
CA LEU A 141 8.10 -4.79 6.49
C LEU A 141 7.67 -4.80 5.02
N ILE A 142 8.64 -4.63 4.11
CA ILE A 142 8.48 -4.67 2.64
C ILE A 142 7.82 -6.00 2.22
N HIS A 143 8.28 -7.11 2.78
CA HIS A 143 7.75 -8.43 2.48
C HIS A 143 6.27 -8.58 2.90
N ASN A 144 5.90 -8.07 4.07
CA ASN A 144 4.50 -8.09 4.52
C ASN A 144 3.62 -7.16 3.68
N CYS A 145 4.12 -5.98 3.27
CA CYS A 145 3.41 -5.08 2.36
C CYS A 145 3.15 -5.71 0.98
N ARG A 146 4.14 -6.45 0.46
CA ARG A 146 3.99 -7.24 -0.77
C ARG A 146 2.87 -8.27 -0.62
N PHE A 147 2.91 -9.08 0.44
CA PHE A 147 1.90 -10.11 0.67
C PHE A 147 0.50 -9.54 0.88
N ALA A 148 0.36 -8.42 1.58
CA ALA A 148 -0.92 -7.73 1.71
C ALA A 148 -1.47 -7.32 0.33
N THR A 149 -0.60 -6.80 -0.54
CA THR A 149 -0.95 -6.39 -1.90
C THR A 149 -1.34 -7.58 -2.77
N GLU A 150 -0.56 -8.67 -2.74
CA GLU A 150 -0.85 -9.89 -3.48
C GLU A 150 -2.18 -10.51 -3.06
N ARG A 151 -2.46 -10.65 -1.75
CA ARG A 151 -3.75 -11.20 -1.27
C ARG A 151 -4.96 -10.43 -1.78
N VAL A 152 -4.91 -9.10 -1.74
CA VAL A 152 -6.02 -8.27 -2.23
C VAL A 152 -6.14 -8.40 -3.74
N LYS A 153 -5.01 -8.43 -4.46
CA LYS A 153 -4.98 -8.62 -5.91
C LYS A 153 -5.57 -9.96 -6.32
N ASP A 154 -5.18 -11.05 -5.67
CA ASP A 154 -5.68 -12.40 -5.95
C ASP A 154 -7.17 -12.51 -5.68
N ARG A 155 -7.65 -11.92 -4.58
CA ARG A 155 -9.09 -11.83 -4.29
C ARG A 155 -9.84 -11.08 -5.37
N LEU A 156 -9.30 -9.96 -5.88
CA LEU A 156 -9.91 -9.18 -6.95
C LEU A 156 -9.92 -9.95 -8.28
N ILE A 157 -8.83 -10.66 -8.60
CA ILE A 157 -8.74 -11.52 -9.78
C ILE A 157 -9.81 -12.61 -9.70
N TYR A 158 -9.93 -13.28 -8.56
CA TYR A 158 -10.94 -14.31 -8.33
C TYR A 158 -12.38 -13.78 -8.46
N LEU A 159 -12.67 -12.62 -7.87
CA LEU A 159 -13.99 -11.98 -7.99
C LEU A 159 -14.30 -11.60 -9.44
N ARG A 160 -13.30 -11.09 -10.17
CA ARG A 160 -13.44 -10.76 -11.60
C ARG A 160 -13.70 -12.01 -12.43
N SER A 161 -12.96 -13.09 -12.21
CA SER A 161 -13.17 -14.35 -12.95
C SER A 161 -14.54 -14.95 -12.65
N ALA A 162 -14.98 -14.94 -11.39
CA ALA A 162 -16.30 -15.42 -11.00
C ALA A 162 -17.42 -14.58 -11.65
N PHE A 163 -17.27 -13.25 -11.68
CA PHE A 163 -18.24 -12.36 -12.34
C PHE A 163 -18.34 -12.61 -13.85
N LEU A 164 -17.20 -12.77 -14.54
CA LEU A 164 -17.17 -13.11 -15.96
C LEU A 164 -17.81 -14.48 -16.24
N PHE A 165 -17.59 -15.45 -15.36
CA PHE A 165 -18.22 -16.76 -15.46
C PHE A 165 -19.75 -16.71 -15.32
N ILE A 166 -20.27 -15.89 -14.39
CA ILE A 166 -21.72 -15.69 -14.24
C ILE A 166 -22.33 -15.05 -15.49
N ILE A 167 -21.67 -14.03 -16.06
CA ILE A 167 -22.12 -13.42 -17.33
C ILE A 167 -22.14 -14.46 -18.45
N PHE A 168 -21.11 -15.30 -18.54
CA PHE A 168 -21.02 -16.35 -19.52
C PHE A 168 -22.19 -17.34 -19.40
N LEU A 169 -22.51 -17.80 -18.18
CA LEU A 169 -23.66 -18.68 -17.95
C LEU A 169 -24.99 -18.01 -18.33
N TYR A 170 -25.15 -16.73 -18.02
CA TYR A 170 -26.35 -15.96 -18.38
C TYR A 170 -26.52 -15.81 -19.90
N MET A 171 -25.42 -15.61 -20.64
CA MET A 171 -25.43 -15.58 -22.10
C MET A 171 -25.81 -16.94 -22.68
N MET A 172 -25.30 -18.04 -22.13
CA MET A 172 -25.65 -19.40 -22.57
C MET A 172 -27.13 -19.73 -22.35
N THR A 173 -27.69 -19.37 -21.19
CA THR A 173 -29.13 -19.58 -20.94
C THR A 173 -30.00 -18.69 -21.81
N PHE A 174 -29.58 -17.44 -22.07
CA PHE A 174 -30.28 -16.54 -22.99
C PHE A 174 -30.34 -17.12 -24.42
N ILE A 175 -29.21 -17.61 -24.94
CA ILE A 175 -29.14 -18.25 -26.27
C ILE A 175 -30.05 -19.48 -26.32
N TYR A 176 -30.01 -20.35 -25.32
CA TYR A 176 -30.86 -21.54 -25.24
C TYR A 176 -32.36 -21.20 -25.23
N LEU A 177 -32.77 -20.20 -24.44
CA LEU A 177 -34.16 -19.76 -24.39
C LEU A 177 -34.59 -19.12 -25.72
N PHE A 178 -33.70 -18.36 -26.36
CA PHE A 178 -33.94 -17.78 -27.68
C PHE A 178 -34.17 -18.89 -28.71
N ASP A 179 -33.25 -19.85 -28.85
CA ASP A 179 -33.37 -20.95 -29.81
C ASP A 179 -34.64 -21.78 -29.61
N SER A 180 -34.98 -22.10 -28.35
CA SER A 180 -36.19 -22.86 -28.04
C SER A 180 -37.48 -22.09 -28.37
N SER A 181 -37.50 -20.77 -28.24
CA SER A 181 -38.65 -19.92 -28.59
C SER A 181 -38.88 -19.85 -30.11
N PHE A 182 -37.80 -19.82 -30.90
CA PHE A 182 -37.88 -19.88 -32.36
C PHE A 182 -38.40 -21.23 -32.84
N PHE A 183 -37.88 -22.34 -32.28
CA PHE A 183 -38.31 -23.68 -32.66
C PHE A 183 -39.80 -23.92 -32.39
N LYS A 184 -40.31 -23.40 -31.27
CA LYS A 184 -41.74 -23.53 -30.91
C LYS A 184 -42.66 -22.71 -31.81
N SER A 185 -42.18 -21.60 -32.36
CA SER A 185 -42.96 -20.73 -33.27
C SER A 185 -42.93 -21.24 -34.71
N GLY A 186 -41.91 -22.00 -35.12
CA GLY A 186 -41.78 -22.56 -36.48
C GLY A 186 -42.46 -23.92 -36.71
N GLY A 187 -42.86 -24.64 -35.66
CA GLY A 187 -43.47 -25.97 -35.75
C GLY A 187 -45.00 -26.00 -35.92
N GLY A 188 -45.63 -24.86 -36.20
CA GLY A 188 -47.06 -24.72 -36.45
C GLY A 188 -47.38 -24.54 -37.93
N PHE A 189 -47.04 -25.52 -38.76
CA PHE A 189 -47.53 -25.68 -40.13
C PHE A 189 -47.88 -27.14 -40.38
#